data_AF-A0A6A6EKE7-F1
#
_entry.id   AF-A0A6A6EKE7-F1
#
_cell.length_a   1.000
_cell.length_b   1.000
_cell.length_c   1.000
_cell.angle_alpha   90.00
_cell.angle_beta   90.00
_cell.angle_gamma   90.00
#
_symmetry.space_group_name_H-M   'P 1'
#
loop_
_entity.id
_entity.type
_entity.pdbx_description
1 polymer ?
#
loop_
_entity_poly.entity_id
_entity_poly.type
_entity_poly.pdbx_seq_one_letter_code
_entity_poly.pdbx_strand_id
1 'polypeptide(L)'
;MTPNSITPFYVGSSVRRTNKWAWSARMFGTQTASIGTVDHDIHRVRRSALNAYFSKRSISSLEPRIQGHVDKLIIHLKEWRGAGKSVNLVDAFTALTADIVGDCGFGSSYGILDRVDFGKGWHTFLMELSRNTHLMKQFPWIYDILRMLPRRLVYFLHPLTRRLFRLQDEIEERIRAAQARHAGQTDDKECETRQILMLDQLIASPHLPAREKTEKRLGEEYLTILMAGTVTTAWTLSVTVYHILANPPILQRLHLELQDLVSGLDRVPTWTDYEKLPYLSAIVNEGLRLNHGDESSSCPYLTIYHSTI
;
A
#
# COMPACT_ATOMS: atom_id res chain seq x y z
N MET A 1 4.11 28.62 7.59
CA MET A 1 2.77 28.78 7.00
C MET A 1 1.73 28.54 8.08
N THR A 2 0.75 29.42 8.27
CA THR A 2 -0.38 29.19 9.18
C THR A 2 -1.44 28.32 8.51
N PRO A 3 -2.28 27.56 9.25
CA PRO A 3 -3.34 26.74 8.65
C PRO A 3 -4.22 27.51 7.65
N ASN A 4 -4.54 28.76 7.97
CA ASN A 4 -5.35 29.65 7.12
C ASN A 4 -4.68 30.02 5.79
N SER A 5 -3.35 29.97 5.71
CA SER A 5 -2.61 30.28 4.47
C SER A 5 -2.63 29.13 3.45
N ILE A 6 -2.97 27.91 3.87
CA ILE A 6 -2.90 26.70 3.04
C ILE A 6 -4.29 26.32 2.47
N THR A 7 -5.36 26.66 3.20
CA THR A 7 -6.76 26.37 2.81
C THR A 7 -7.15 26.82 1.39
N PRO A 8 -6.71 27.99 0.86
CA PRO A 8 -7.03 28.39 -0.51
C PRO A 8 -6.41 27.47 -1.59
N PHE A 9 -5.35 26.76 -1.24
CA PHE A 9 -4.64 25.86 -2.15
C PHE A 9 -5.18 24.42 -2.07
N TYR A 10 -5.56 23.96 -0.87
CA TYR A 10 -6.10 22.62 -0.62
C TYR A 10 -7.64 22.65 -0.58
N VAL A 11 -8.25 22.78 -1.75
CA VAL A 11 -9.71 22.75 -1.94
C VAL A 11 -10.14 21.46 -2.63
N GLY A 12 -11.31 20.94 -2.25
CA GLY A 12 -11.89 19.73 -2.85
C GLY A 12 -12.22 19.92 -4.33
N SER A 13 -12.31 18.80 -5.06
CA SER A 13 -12.65 18.81 -6.50
C SER A 13 -14.02 19.41 -6.81
N SER A 14 -14.94 19.37 -5.85
CA SER A 14 -16.27 20.01 -5.95
C SER A 14 -16.20 21.53 -5.88
N VAL A 15 -15.14 22.09 -5.29
CA VAL A 15 -14.98 23.54 -5.08
C VAL A 15 -14.20 24.16 -6.22
N ARG A 16 -13.12 23.52 -6.68
CA ARG A 16 -12.28 24.04 -7.78
C ARG A 16 -11.82 22.95 -8.73
N ARG A 17 -12.17 23.13 -10.01
CA ARG A 17 -11.56 22.38 -11.11
C ARG A 17 -10.08 22.76 -11.21
N THR A 18 -9.20 21.81 -10.91
CA THR A 18 -7.74 22.00 -10.96
C THR A 18 -7.12 20.82 -11.70
N ASN A 19 -6.40 21.12 -12.79
CA ASN A 19 -5.57 20.12 -13.47
C ASN A 19 -4.23 20.00 -12.73
N LYS A 20 -3.68 18.79 -12.65
CA LYS A 20 -2.33 18.61 -12.09
C LYS A 20 -1.30 19.19 -13.06
N TRP A 21 -0.15 19.60 -12.54
CA TRP A 21 0.95 19.98 -13.39
C TRP A 21 1.53 18.74 -14.10
N ALA A 22 1.57 18.75 -15.43
CA ALA A 22 2.00 17.59 -16.22
C ALA A 22 3.41 17.12 -15.84
N TRP A 23 4.34 18.05 -15.60
CA TRP A 23 5.71 17.74 -15.18
C TRP A 23 5.75 17.00 -13.83
N SER A 24 4.90 17.39 -12.87
CA SER A 24 4.80 16.72 -11.57
C SER A 24 4.08 15.39 -11.67
N ALA A 25 3.01 15.28 -12.48
CA ALA A 25 2.26 14.04 -12.62
C ALA A 25 3.08 12.94 -13.31
N ARG A 26 4.01 13.31 -14.21
CA ARG A 26 4.90 12.38 -14.90
C ARG A 26 5.90 11.67 -13.99
N MET A 27 6.22 12.24 -12.83
CA MET A 27 7.23 11.66 -11.91
C MET A 27 6.89 10.23 -11.45
N PHE A 28 5.60 9.88 -11.43
CA PHE A 28 5.12 8.57 -11.01
C PHE A 28 5.32 7.47 -12.07
N GLY A 29 5.60 7.83 -13.34
CA GLY A 29 5.69 6.88 -14.44
C GLY A 29 4.35 6.18 -14.81
N THR A 30 3.29 6.35 -14.02
CA THR A 30 1.96 5.77 -14.20
C THR A 30 0.94 6.85 -14.63
N GLN A 31 1.17 7.44 -15.80
CA GLN A 31 0.38 8.58 -16.30
C GLN A 31 -1.11 8.26 -16.50
N THR A 32 -1.44 6.98 -16.71
CA THR A 32 -2.83 6.56 -16.84
C THR A 32 -3.47 6.25 -15.50
N ALA A 33 -2.71 6.00 -14.42
CA ALA A 33 -3.24 5.84 -13.07
C ALA A 33 -3.89 7.12 -12.53
N SER A 34 -4.79 7.00 -11.55
CA SER A 34 -5.46 8.14 -10.93
C SER A 34 -4.46 9.16 -10.39
N ILE A 35 -3.38 8.73 -9.72
CA ILE A 35 -2.37 9.64 -9.19
C ILE A 35 -1.62 10.43 -10.28
N GLY A 36 -1.34 9.80 -11.43
CA GLY A 36 -0.64 10.40 -12.57
C GLY A 36 -1.56 11.11 -13.57
N THR A 37 -2.88 11.04 -13.38
CA THR A 37 -3.86 11.67 -14.29
C THR A 37 -3.83 13.19 -14.14
N VAL A 38 -3.53 13.88 -15.24
CA VAL A 38 -3.43 15.35 -15.30
C VAL A 38 -4.79 16.03 -15.38
N ASP A 39 -5.66 15.56 -16.28
CA ASP A 39 -6.96 16.17 -16.52
C ASP A 39 -7.93 15.89 -15.37
N HIS A 40 -8.61 16.94 -14.92
CA HIS A 40 -9.54 16.89 -13.79
C HIS A 40 -10.74 15.96 -14.02
N ASP A 41 -11.38 15.99 -15.19
CA ASP A 41 -12.61 15.22 -15.42
C ASP A 41 -12.27 13.72 -15.54
N ILE A 42 -11.17 13.39 -16.22
CA ILE A 42 -10.67 12.01 -16.30
C ILE A 42 -10.28 11.52 -14.90
N HIS A 43 -9.57 12.35 -14.12
CA HIS A 43 -9.22 12.02 -12.73
C HIS A 43 -10.45 11.77 -11.87
N ARG A 44 -11.48 12.63 -11.98
CA ARG A 44 -12.73 12.50 -11.23
C ARG A 44 -13.41 11.16 -11.50
N VAL A 45 -13.51 10.76 -12.76
CA VAL A 45 -14.11 9.46 -13.15
C VAL A 45 -13.32 8.29 -12.58
N ARG A 46 -11.99 8.29 -12.76
CA ARG A 46 -11.09 7.25 -12.25
C ARG A 46 -11.15 7.13 -10.72
N ARG A 47 -11.08 8.27 -10.01
CA ARG A 47 -11.15 8.34 -8.55
C ARG A 47 -12.51 7.90 -8.02
N SER A 48 -13.60 8.27 -8.70
CA SER A 48 -14.95 7.87 -8.31
C SER A 48 -15.14 6.36 -8.34
N ALA A 49 -14.56 5.67 -9.32
CA ALA A 49 -14.63 4.21 -9.39
C ALA A 49 -13.93 3.52 -8.20
N LEU A 50 -12.87 4.12 -7.67
CA LEU A 50 -12.14 3.61 -6.49
C LEU A 50 -12.83 3.89 -5.16
N ASN A 51 -13.70 4.90 -5.07
CA ASN A 51 -14.31 5.30 -3.81
C ASN A 51 -15.20 4.19 -3.20
N ALA A 52 -15.82 3.36 -4.03
CA ALA A 52 -16.61 2.23 -3.57
C ALA A 52 -15.77 1.23 -2.76
N TYR A 53 -14.54 0.96 -3.24
CA TYR A 53 -13.61 0.03 -2.61
C TYR A 53 -13.09 0.54 -1.26
N PHE A 54 -12.82 1.85 -1.17
CA PHE A 54 -12.37 2.49 0.07
C PHE A 54 -13.50 2.96 0.98
N SER A 55 -14.74 2.49 0.78
CA SER A 55 -15.86 2.80 1.66
C SER A 55 -15.74 2.06 3.00
N LYS A 56 -16.29 2.63 4.08
CA LYS A 56 -16.27 2.01 5.42
C LYS A 56 -16.80 0.57 5.39
N ARG A 57 -17.92 0.33 4.67
CA ARG A 57 -18.50 -1.01 4.49
C ARG A 57 -17.55 -1.98 3.80
N SER A 58 -16.89 -1.56 2.72
CA SER A 58 -15.94 -2.40 1.99
C SER A 58 -14.71 -2.72 2.87
N ILE A 59 -14.16 -1.72 3.56
CA ILE A 59 -13.03 -1.91 4.47
C ILE A 59 -13.37 -2.87 5.62
N SER A 60 -14.54 -2.72 6.25
CA SER A 60 -14.99 -3.65 7.30
C SER A 60 -15.11 -5.10 6.79
N SER A 61 -15.47 -5.30 5.51
CA SER A 61 -15.54 -6.65 4.95
C SER A 61 -14.16 -7.29 4.73
N LEU A 62 -13.09 -6.48 4.64
CA LEU A 62 -11.72 -6.94 4.45
C LEU A 62 -11.02 -7.33 5.76
N GLU A 63 -11.61 -6.98 6.91
CA GLU A 63 -11.04 -7.20 8.24
C GLU A 63 -10.54 -8.66 8.44
N PRO A 64 -11.31 -9.72 8.10
CA PRO A 64 -10.83 -11.09 8.29
C PRO A 64 -9.57 -11.42 7.48
N ARG A 65 -9.43 -10.85 6.27
CA ARG A 65 -8.23 -11.04 5.43
C ARG A 65 -7.03 -10.35 6.03
N ILE A 66 -7.21 -9.10 6.48
CA ILE A 66 -6.16 -8.33 7.15
C ILE A 66 -5.70 -9.10 8.40
N GLN A 67 -6.64 -9.60 9.22
CA GLN A 67 -6.33 -10.37 10.41
C GLN A 67 -5.52 -11.62 10.09
N GLY A 68 -5.85 -12.35 9.02
CA GLY A 68 -5.07 -13.52 8.58
C GLY A 68 -3.59 -13.20 8.28
N HIS A 69 -3.30 -12.06 7.67
CA HIS A 69 -1.91 -11.63 7.45
C HIS A 69 -1.23 -11.15 8.73
N VAL A 70 -1.96 -10.48 9.63
CA VAL A 70 -1.45 -10.08 10.95
C VAL A 70 -1.09 -11.31 11.80
N ASP A 71 -1.94 -12.34 11.81
CA ASP A 71 -1.70 -13.58 12.54
C ASP A 71 -0.44 -14.30 12.04
N LYS A 72 -0.25 -14.36 10.71
CA LYS A 72 0.97 -14.88 10.10
C LYS A 72 2.21 -14.12 10.57
N LEU A 73 2.16 -12.79 10.59
CA LEU A 73 3.27 -11.98 11.10
C LEU A 73 3.56 -12.31 12.57
N ILE A 74 2.53 -12.40 13.41
CA ILE A 74 2.68 -12.73 14.83
C ILE A 74 3.33 -14.11 15.01
N ILE A 75 2.95 -15.11 14.22
CA ILE A 75 3.56 -16.44 14.24
C ILE A 75 5.06 -16.33 13.94
N HIS A 76 5.44 -15.67 12.83
CA HIS A 76 6.85 -15.49 12.46
C HIS A 76 7.65 -14.73 13.54
N LEU A 77 7.06 -13.69 14.15
CA LEU A 77 7.71 -12.95 15.24
C LEU A 77 7.96 -13.83 16.47
N LYS A 78 7.03 -14.73 16.81
CA LYS A 78 7.19 -15.69 17.92
C LYS A 78 8.30 -16.70 17.64
N GLU A 79 8.39 -17.21 16.41
CA GLU A 79 9.44 -18.14 15.99
C GLU A 79 10.83 -17.48 16.07
N TRP A 80 10.97 -16.25 15.59
CA TRP A 80 12.22 -15.50 15.66
C TRP A 80 12.63 -15.17 17.10
N ARG A 81 11.66 -14.85 17.96
CA ARG A 81 11.89 -14.70 19.39
C ARG A 81 12.43 -15.99 20.01
N GLY A 82 11.85 -17.15 19.69
CA GLY A 82 12.31 -18.46 20.17
C GLY A 82 13.73 -18.79 19.69
N ALA A 83 14.13 -18.32 18.51
CA ALA A 83 15.46 -18.47 17.96
C ALA A 83 16.48 -17.39 18.40
N GLY A 84 16.08 -16.42 19.23
CA GLY A 84 16.95 -15.32 19.67
C GLY A 84 17.36 -14.34 18.56
N LYS A 85 16.58 -14.24 17.48
CA LYS A 85 16.88 -13.38 16.33
C LYS A 85 16.20 -12.02 16.44
N SER A 86 16.91 -10.95 16.11
CA SER A 86 16.36 -9.59 16.01
C SER A 86 15.61 -9.41 14.68
N VAL A 87 14.41 -8.83 14.71
CA VAL A 87 13.59 -8.60 13.51
C VAL A 87 13.76 -7.16 13.02
N ASN A 88 13.97 -6.98 11.71
CA ASN A 88 13.83 -5.66 11.08
C ASN A 88 12.34 -5.37 10.85
N LEU A 89 11.76 -4.51 11.68
CA LEU A 89 10.34 -4.16 11.59
C LEU A 89 9.95 -3.45 10.28
N VAL A 90 10.89 -2.76 9.63
CA VAL A 90 10.62 -2.12 8.33
C VAL A 90 10.37 -3.18 7.26
N ASP A 91 11.22 -4.20 7.19
CA ASP A 91 11.06 -5.30 6.24
C ASP A 91 9.78 -6.10 6.56
N ALA A 92 9.55 -6.41 7.84
CA ALA A 92 8.35 -7.14 8.28
C ALA A 92 7.04 -6.40 7.97
N PHE A 93 6.95 -5.10 8.25
CA PHE A 93 5.75 -4.31 7.93
C PHE A 93 5.62 -4.04 6.44
N THR A 94 6.71 -3.94 5.69
CA THR A 94 6.65 -3.84 4.22
C THR A 94 6.12 -5.14 3.62
N ALA A 95 6.54 -6.31 4.12
CA ALA A 95 6.01 -7.60 3.70
C ALA A 95 4.52 -7.73 4.03
N LEU A 96 4.14 -7.42 5.28
CA LEU A 96 2.74 -7.45 5.75
C LEU A 96 1.84 -6.60 4.85
N THR A 97 2.21 -5.34 4.63
CA THR A 97 1.38 -4.37 3.90
C THR A 97 1.31 -4.70 2.40
N ALA A 98 2.39 -5.20 1.80
CA ALA A 98 2.38 -5.66 0.42
C ALA A 98 1.43 -6.85 0.20
N ASP A 99 1.46 -7.84 1.11
CA ASP A 99 0.59 -9.01 1.04
C ASP A 99 -0.88 -8.64 1.31
N ILE A 100 -1.16 -7.74 2.25
CA ILE A 100 -2.52 -7.21 2.48
C ILE A 100 -3.04 -6.49 1.23
N VAL A 101 -2.26 -5.57 0.64
CA VAL A 101 -2.71 -4.80 -0.53
C VAL A 101 -2.90 -5.72 -1.74
N GLY A 102 -2.02 -6.70 -1.94
CA GLY A 102 -2.15 -7.68 -3.02
C GLY A 102 -3.38 -8.58 -2.84
N ASP A 103 -3.60 -9.08 -1.64
CA ASP A 103 -4.72 -9.97 -1.33
C ASP A 103 -6.07 -9.23 -1.35
N CYS A 104 -6.19 -8.11 -0.66
CA CYS A 104 -7.42 -7.32 -0.65
C CYS A 104 -7.73 -6.66 -2.01
N GLY A 105 -6.69 -6.33 -2.80
CA GLY A 105 -6.86 -5.68 -4.10
C GLY A 105 -7.19 -6.64 -5.24
N PHE A 106 -6.46 -7.77 -5.32
CA PHE A 106 -6.41 -8.67 -6.47
C PHE A 106 -6.62 -10.15 -6.09
N GLY A 107 -6.93 -10.44 -4.83
CA GLY A 107 -7.25 -11.78 -4.35
C GLY A 107 -6.05 -12.71 -4.32
N SER A 108 -4.83 -12.15 -4.33
CA SER A 108 -3.58 -12.90 -4.35
C SER A 108 -2.50 -12.17 -3.57
N SER A 109 -2.13 -12.75 -2.43
CA SER A 109 -0.93 -12.36 -1.68
C SER A 109 0.33 -12.58 -2.53
N TYR A 110 1.37 -11.77 -2.33
CA TYR A 110 2.68 -12.00 -2.95
C TYR A 110 3.50 -13.06 -2.20
N GLY A 111 3.01 -13.50 -1.04
CA GLY A 111 3.68 -14.48 -0.17
C GLY A 111 5.04 -13.97 0.28
N ILE A 112 5.17 -12.65 0.48
CA ILE A 112 6.42 -12.04 0.94
C ILE A 112 6.60 -12.32 2.42
N LEU A 113 5.49 -12.31 3.17
CA LEU A 113 5.46 -12.60 4.60
C LEU A 113 5.83 -14.06 4.90
N ASP A 114 5.48 -14.99 4.01
CA ASP A 114 5.79 -16.42 4.14
C ASP A 114 7.28 -16.73 3.93
N ARG A 115 8.09 -15.76 3.49
CA ARG A 115 9.54 -15.94 3.32
C ARG A 115 10.25 -15.83 4.66
N VAL A 116 11.26 -16.68 4.83
CA VAL A 116 12.05 -16.78 6.07
C VAL A 116 12.62 -15.44 6.51
N ASP A 117 12.96 -14.55 5.58
CA ASP A 117 13.62 -13.26 5.81
C ASP A 117 12.72 -12.03 5.56
N PHE A 118 11.39 -12.21 5.57
CA PHE A 118 10.41 -11.18 5.21
C PHE A 118 10.62 -10.61 3.79
N GLY A 119 11.23 -11.38 2.90
CA GLY A 119 11.52 -10.95 1.53
C GLY A 119 12.57 -9.85 1.49
N LYS A 120 13.69 -10.05 2.20
CA LYS A 120 14.80 -9.10 2.29
C LYS A 120 15.16 -8.54 0.91
N GLY A 121 15.22 -7.21 0.82
CA GLY A 121 15.48 -6.48 -0.43
C GLY A 121 14.21 -6.12 -1.21
N TRP A 122 13.02 -6.58 -0.81
CA TRP A 122 11.75 -6.07 -1.34
C TRP A 122 11.56 -4.60 -0.97
N HIS A 123 11.71 -4.24 0.31
CA HIS A 123 11.66 -2.85 0.75
C HIS A 123 12.67 -1.97 0.00
N THR A 124 13.93 -2.42 -0.09
CA THR A 124 14.98 -1.73 -0.84
C THR A 124 14.60 -1.53 -2.31
N PHE A 125 14.05 -2.57 -2.95
CA PHE A 125 13.56 -2.48 -4.32
C PHE A 125 12.48 -1.41 -4.49
N LEU A 126 11.49 -1.34 -3.59
CA LEU A 126 10.45 -0.31 -3.64
C LEU A 126 11.02 1.09 -3.43
N MET A 127 11.96 1.26 -2.50
CA MET A 127 12.63 2.54 -2.24
C MET A 127 13.52 2.99 -3.42
N GLU A 128 14.18 2.07 -4.10
CA GLU A 128 14.95 2.36 -5.32
C GLU A 128 14.04 2.83 -6.47
N LEU A 129 12.84 2.26 -6.61
CA LEU A 129 11.83 2.77 -7.54
C LEU A 129 11.41 4.20 -7.18
N SER A 130 11.18 4.49 -5.90
CA SER A 130 10.81 5.83 -5.42
C SER A 130 11.92 6.86 -5.66
N ARG A 131 13.19 6.52 -5.43
CA ARG A 131 14.33 7.43 -5.67
C ARG A 131 14.45 7.85 -7.14
N ASN A 132 14.09 6.96 -8.07
CA ASN A 132 14.12 7.26 -9.51
C ASN A 132 13.07 8.31 -9.92
N THR A 133 12.07 8.60 -9.09
CA THR A 133 11.04 9.62 -9.40
C THR A 133 11.62 11.02 -9.57
N HIS A 134 12.72 11.36 -8.87
CA HIS A 134 13.41 12.64 -9.05
C HIS A 134 14.03 12.77 -10.45
N LEU A 135 14.66 11.69 -10.95
CA LEU A 135 15.19 11.65 -12.31
C LEU A 135 14.07 11.73 -13.35
N MET A 136 12.97 11.00 -13.12
CA MET A 136 11.78 11.05 -14.00
C MET A 136 11.16 12.45 -14.04
N LYS A 137 11.18 13.18 -12.93
CA LYS A 137 10.67 14.55 -12.80
C LYS A 137 11.53 15.56 -13.56
N GLN A 138 12.86 15.45 -13.46
CA GLN A 138 13.80 16.37 -14.10
C GLN A 138 14.01 16.07 -15.60
N PHE A 139 14.01 14.78 -15.96
CA PHE A 139 14.30 14.31 -17.32
C PHE A 139 13.19 13.37 -17.83
N PRO A 140 11.97 13.88 -18.07
CA PRO A 140 10.83 13.05 -18.45
C PRO A 140 11.04 12.29 -19.77
N TRP A 141 11.85 12.85 -20.68
CA TRP A 141 12.19 12.23 -21.96
C TRP A 141 12.96 10.90 -21.80
N ILE A 142 13.68 10.68 -20.69
CA ILE A 142 14.36 9.41 -20.42
C ILE A 142 13.33 8.27 -20.36
N TYR A 143 12.18 8.54 -19.74
CA TYR A 143 11.12 7.56 -19.62
C TYR A 143 10.44 7.25 -20.96
N ASP A 144 10.22 8.29 -21.77
CA ASP A 144 9.63 8.14 -23.10
C ASP A 144 10.54 7.29 -24.00
N ILE A 145 11.87 7.52 -23.95
CA ILE A 145 12.85 6.67 -24.62
C ILE A 145 12.80 5.24 -24.08
N LEU A 146 12.81 5.04 -22.76
CA LEU A 146 12.78 3.72 -22.15
C LEU A 146 11.54 2.91 -22.56
N ARG A 147 10.39 3.57 -22.71
CA ARG A 147 9.13 2.97 -23.18
C ARG A 147 9.13 2.64 -24.68
N MET A 148 9.91 3.35 -25.49
CA MET A 148 10.07 3.08 -26.93
C MET A 148 11.03 1.92 -27.19
N LEU A 149 11.96 1.63 -26.27
CA LEU A 149 12.93 0.57 -26.44
C LEU A 149 12.30 -0.83 -26.28
N PRO A 150 12.71 -1.83 -27.09
CA PRO A 150 12.29 -3.21 -26.90
C PRO A 150 12.67 -3.71 -25.50
N ARG A 151 11.77 -4.46 -24.85
CA ARG A 151 11.98 -4.99 -23.48
C ARG A 151 13.32 -5.71 -23.30
N ARG A 152 13.79 -6.44 -24.32
CA ARG A 152 15.10 -7.12 -24.31
C ARG A 152 16.28 -6.16 -24.10
N LEU A 153 16.26 -5.00 -24.73
CA LEU A 153 17.32 -3.99 -24.57
C LEU A 153 17.23 -3.32 -23.20
N VAL A 154 16.01 -3.02 -22.74
CA VAL A 154 15.78 -2.44 -21.41
C VAL A 154 16.19 -3.38 -20.28
N TYR A 155 16.00 -4.69 -20.46
CA TYR A 155 16.50 -5.71 -19.55
C TYR A 155 18.02 -5.73 -19.48
N PHE A 156 18.73 -5.38 -20.56
CA PHE A 156 20.19 -5.32 -20.55
C PHE A 156 20.71 -4.13 -19.73
N LEU A 157 19.97 -3.01 -19.71
CA LEU A 157 20.44 -1.75 -19.12
C LEU A 157 20.50 -1.73 -17.59
N HIS A 158 19.54 -2.35 -16.87
CA HIS A 158 19.53 -2.25 -15.41
C HIS A 158 18.81 -3.42 -14.70
N PRO A 159 19.33 -3.95 -13.57
CA PRO A 159 18.65 -5.02 -12.83
C PRO A 159 17.29 -4.58 -12.24
N LEU A 160 17.09 -3.30 -11.94
CA LEU A 160 15.81 -2.79 -11.44
C LEU A 160 14.68 -2.88 -12.47
N THR A 161 14.95 -2.59 -13.74
CA THR A 161 13.93 -2.66 -14.79
C THR A 161 13.45 -4.09 -14.99
N ARG A 162 14.33 -5.09 -14.84
CA ARG A 162 13.97 -6.52 -14.85
C ARG A 162 12.98 -6.89 -13.74
N ARG A 163 13.16 -6.37 -12.53
CA ARG A 163 12.25 -6.64 -11.40
C ARG A 163 10.92 -5.92 -11.58
N LEU A 164 10.97 -4.65 -12.03
CA LEU A 164 9.77 -3.87 -12.31
C LEU A 164 8.91 -4.47 -13.42
N PHE A 165 9.50 -4.89 -14.54
CA PHE A 165 8.75 -5.48 -15.64
C PHE A 165 8.17 -6.85 -15.28
N ARG A 166 8.88 -7.68 -14.50
CA ARG A 166 8.29 -8.91 -13.96
C ARG A 166 7.07 -8.62 -13.10
N LEU A 167 7.16 -7.63 -12.22
CA LEU A 167 6.02 -7.21 -11.42
C LEU A 167 4.87 -6.71 -12.32
N GLN A 168 5.14 -5.92 -13.35
CA GLN A 168 4.12 -5.47 -14.30
C GLN A 168 3.48 -6.63 -15.08
N ASP A 169 4.26 -7.63 -15.49
CA ASP A 169 3.76 -8.81 -16.20
C ASP A 169 2.84 -9.64 -15.30
N GLU A 170 3.24 -9.90 -14.04
CA GLU A 170 2.40 -10.57 -13.05
C GLU A 170 1.08 -9.80 -12.81
N ILE A 171 1.15 -8.47 -12.78
CA ILE A 171 -0.02 -7.59 -12.64
C ILE A 171 -0.96 -7.73 -13.84
N GLU A 172 -0.43 -7.64 -15.05
CA GLU A 172 -1.22 -7.75 -16.28
C GLU A 172 -1.87 -9.14 -16.43
N GLU A 173 -1.15 -10.21 -16.09
CA GLU A 173 -1.69 -11.57 -16.07
C GLU A 173 -2.87 -11.70 -15.09
N ARG A 174 -2.76 -11.14 -13.88
CA ARG A 174 -3.85 -11.13 -12.90
C ARG A 174 -5.06 -10.35 -13.40
N ILE A 175 -4.83 -9.24 -14.10
CA ILE A 175 -5.91 -8.44 -14.69
C ILE A 175 -6.62 -9.21 -15.80
N ARG A 176 -5.87 -9.85 -16.71
CA ARG A 176 -6.44 -10.72 -17.75
C ARG A 176 -7.28 -11.83 -17.16
N ALA A 177 -6.76 -12.51 -16.13
CA ALA A 177 -7.48 -13.57 -15.45
C ALA A 177 -8.80 -13.06 -14.84
N ALA A 178 -8.81 -11.88 -14.22
CA ALA A 178 -10.04 -11.29 -13.70
C ALA A 178 -11.02 -10.91 -14.81
N GLN A 179 -10.55 -10.29 -15.89
CA GLN A 179 -11.41 -9.93 -17.01
C GLN A 179 -12.05 -11.16 -17.68
N ALA A 180 -11.29 -12.25 -17.84
CA ALA A 180 -11.81 -13.51 -18.34
C ALA A 180 -12.93 -14.09 -17.44
N ARG A 181 -12.76 -14.00 -16.11
CA ARG A 181 -13.80 -14.39 -15.14
C ARG A 181 -15.08 -13.56 -15.31
N HIS A 182 -14.95 -12.23 -15.38
CA HIS A 182 -16.10 -11.33 -15.57
C HIS A 182 -16.78 -11.49 -16.94
N ALA A 183 -16.05 -11.95 -17.96
CA ALA A 183 -16.59 -12.24 -19.28
C ALA A 183 -17.35 -13.59 -19.35
N GLY A 184 -17.45 -14.33 -18.24
CA GLY A 184 -18.12 -15.64 -18.19
C GLY A 184 -17.35 -16.73 -18.94
N GLN A 185 -16.05 -16.56 -19.17
CA GLN A 185 -15.20 -17.52 -19.89
C GLN A 185 -14.61 -18.61 -18.98
N THR A 186 -14.93 -18.56 -17.68
CA THR A 186 -14.51 -19.56 -16.67
C THR A 186 -15.74 -20.09 -15.95
N ASP A 187 -15.87 -21.42 -15.90
CA ASP A 187 -17.00 -22.16 -15.34
C ASP A 187 -16.89 -22.28 -13.80
N ASP A 188 -16.68 -21.16 -13.10
CA ASP A 188 -16.54 -21.14 -11.64
C ASP A 188 -17.90 -20.86 -10.98
N LYS A 189 -18.61 -21.93 -10.63
CA LYS A 189 -19.86 -21.92 -9.83
C LYS A 189 -19.63 -21.57 -8.33
N GLU A 190 -18.70 -20.69 -8.00
CA GLU A 190 -18.40 -20.25 -6.61
C GLU A 190 -18.68 -18.75 -6.39
N CYS A 191 -19.75 -18.23 -6.98
CA CYS A 191 -20.00 -16.77 -7.02
C CYS A 191 -20.76 -16.21 -5.79
N GLU A 192 -21.33 -17.03 -4.90
CA GLU A 192 -22.24 -16.53 -3.86
C GLU A 192 -21.56 -16.03 -2.57
N THR A 193 -20.25 -16.21 -2.37
CA THR A 193 -19.56 -15.77 -1.13
C THR A 193 -18.18 -15.16 -1.36
N ARG A 194 -17.87 -14.75 -2.59
CA ARG A 194 -16.56 -14.13 -2.87
C ARG A 194 -16.61 -12.64 -2.53
N GLN A 195 -15.95 -12.26 -1.43
CA GLN A 195 -15.77 -10.86 -1.04
C GLN A 195 -15.17 -10.06 -2.22
N ILE A 196 -15.79 -8.91 -2.52
CA ILE A 196 -15.53 -8.17 -3.75
C ILE A 196 -14.15 -7.52 -3.71
N LEU A 197 -13.25 -7.96 -4.60
CA LEU A 197 -11.90 -7.40 -4.72
C LEU A 197 -11.94 -6.02 -5.38
N MET A 198 -10.90 -5.21 -5.17
CA MET A 198 -10.80 -3.88 -5.81
C MET A 198 -10.88 -3.99 -7.33
N LEU A 199 -10.16 -4.95 -7.91
CA LEU A 199 -10.16 -5.16 -9.35
C LEU A 199 -11.55 -5.53 -9.88
N ASP A 200 -12.28 -6.39 -9.16
CA ASP A 200 -13.63 -6.80 -9.55
C ASP A 200 -14.59 -5.60 -9.55
N GLN A 201 -14.47 -4.72 -8.54
CA GLN A 201 -15.26 -3.49 -8.50
C GLN A 201 -14.91 -2.53 -9.65
N LEU A 202 -13.63 -2.40 -10.00
CA LEU A 202 -13.21 -1.55 -11.12
C LEU A 202 -13.70 -2.08 -12.47
N ILE A 203 -13.62 -3.39 -12.70
CA ILE A 203 -14.10 -4.04 -13.92
C ILE A 203 -15.63 -3.94 -14.02
N ALA A 204 -16.34 -4.17 -12.92
CA ALA A 204 -17.80 -4.09 -12.89
C ALA A 204 -18.36 -2.65 -12.84
N SER A 205 -17.52 -1.65 -12.53
CA SER A 205 -17.99 -0.27 -12.33
C SER A 205 -18.69 0.31 -13.57
N PRO A 206 -19.95 0.77 -13.47
CA PRO A 206 -20.64 1.43 -14.57
C PRO A 206 -20.12 2.84 -14.83
N HIS A 207 -19.49 3.47 -13.82
CA HIS A 207 -18.92 4.81 -13.92
C HIS A 207 -17.62 4.84 -14.72
N LEU A 208 -16.98 3.69 -14.95
CA LEU A 208 -15.73 3.58 -15.67
C LEU A 208 -15.98 3.15 -17.12
N PRO A 209 -15.69 3.99 -18.13
CA PRO A 209 -15.88 3.63 -19.54
C PRO A 209 -15.02 2.44 -19.96
N ALA A 210 -15.43 1.69 -20.99
CA ALA A 210 -14.68 0.52 -21.49
C ALA A 210 -13.22 0.85 -21.86
N ARG A 211 -12.95 2.03 -22.44
CA ARG A 211 -11.59 2.50 -22.74
C ARG A 211 -10.68 2.65 -21.51
N GLU A 212 -11.26 2.82 -20.32
CA GLU A 212 -10.55 2.93 -19.05
C GLU A 212 -10.37 1.57 -18.34
N LYS A 213 -10.89 0.49 -18.93
CA LYS A 213 -10.78 -0.88 -18.41
C LYS A 213 -9.72 -1.72 -19.15
N THR A 214 -8.80 -1.08 -19.87
CA THR A 214 -7.72 -1.81 -20.56
C THR A 214 -6.70 -2.38 -19.56
N GLU A 215 -6.06 -3.49 -19.91
CA GLU A 215 -5.08 -4.17 -19.04
C GLU A 215 -3.98 -3.22 -18.57
N LYS A 216 -3.35 -2.49 -19.50
CA LYS A 216 -2.30 -1.51 -19.20
C LYS A 216 -2.76 -0.43 -18.22
N ARG A 217 -3.98 0.09 -18.43
CA ARG A 217 -4.55 1.15 -17.59
C ARG A 217 -4.80 0.66 -16.17
N LEU A 218 -5.45 -0.49 -16.03
CA LEU A 218 -5.71 -1.11 -14.73
C LEU A 218 -4.40 -1.54 -14.06
N GLY A 219 -3.39 -1.96 -14.84
CA GLY A 219 -2.07 -2.33 -14.35
C GLY A 219 -1.29 -1.16 -13.77
N GLU A 220 -1.32 0.00 -14.44
CA GLU A 220 -0.74 1.24 -13.89
C GLU A 220 -1.47 1.69 -12.60
N GLU A 221 -2.81 1.53 -12.53
CA GLU A 221 -3.57 1.81 -11.30
C GLU A 221 -3.13 0.89 -10.17
N TYR A 222 -3.02 -0.41 -10.45
CA TYR A 222 -2.68 -1.38 -9.44
C TYR A 222 -1.28 -1.16 -8.91
N LEU A 223 -0.29 -1.01 -9.81
CA LEU A 223 1.08 -0.73 -9.41
C LEU A 223 1.14 0.50 -8.50
N THR A 224 0.36 1.54 -8.82
CA THR A 224 0.27 2.75 -7.99
C THR A 224 -0.29 2.43 -6.59
N ILE A 225 -1.38 1.67 -6.49
CA ILE A 225 -2.03 1.34 -5.22
C ILE A 225 -1.15 0.41 -4.38
N LEU A 226 -0.50 -0.57 -5.02
CA LEU A 226 0.48 -1.45 -4.37
C LEU A 226 1.61 -0.64 -3.74
N MET A 227 2.27 0.23 -4.51
CA MET A 227 3.37 1.05 -4.01
C MET A 227 2.91 2.00 -2.90
N ALA A 228 1.80 2.71 -3.12
CA ALA A 228 1.27 3.69 -2.18
C ALA A 228 0.84 3.04 -0.87
N GLY A 229 0.10 1.93 -0.92
CA GLY A 229 -0.41 1.24 0.26
C GLY A 229 0.67 0.48 1.04
N THR A 230 1.72 0.02 0.36
CA THR A 230 2.81 -0.74 1.01
C THR A 230 3.74 0.18 1.78
N VAL A 231 4.44 1.08 1.09
CA VAL A 231 5.58 1.81 1.69
C VAL A 231 5.12 2.79 2.76
N THR A 232 4.03 3.52 2.51
CA THR A 232 3.54 4.54 3.45
C THR A 232 3.02 3.93 4.74
N THR A 233 2.24 2.85 4.65
CA THR A 233 1.68 2.14 5.81
C THR A 233 2.78 1.45 6.60
N ALA A 234 3.72 0.78 5.92
CA ALA A 234 4.85 0.12 6.56
C ALA A 234 5.69 1.12 7.36
N TRP A 235 6.03 2.26 6.75
CA TRP A 235 6.80 3.31 7.41
C TRP A 235 6.06 3.89 8.62
N THR A 236 4.76 4.18 8.48
CA THR A 236 3.92 4.67 9.60
C THR A 236 3.93 3.68 10.76
N LEU A 237 3.75 2.38 10.50
CA LEU A 237 3.79 1.34 11.51
C LEU A 237 5.17 1.24 12.16
N SER A 238 6.26 1.28 11.38
CA SER A 238 7.63 1.25 11.89
C SER A 238 7.91 2.41 12.85
N VAL A 239 7.59 3.64 12.45
CA VAL A 239 7.79 4.84 13.28
C VAL A 239 6.94 4.76 14.55
N THR A 240 5.67 4.41 14.42
CA THR A 240 4.74 4.32 15.55
C THR A 240 5.20 3.27 16.56
N VAL A 241 5.52 2.06 16.09
CA VAL A 241 5.97 0.96 16.96
C VAL A 241 7.33 1.27 17.60
N TYR A 242 8.25 1.91 16.87
CA TYR A 242 9.51 2.37 17.43
C TYR A 242 9.28 3.30 18.63
N HIS A 243 8.44 4.32 18.48
CA HIS A 243 8.15 5.27 19.57
C HIS A 243 7.42 4.60 20.74
N ILE A 244 6.54 3.63 20.49
CA ILE A 244 5.90 2.85 21.56
C ILE A 244 6.96 2.07 22.34
N LEU A 245 7.84 1.33 21.66
CA LEU A 245 8.85 0.49 22.30
C LEU A 245 9.94 1.30 23.01
N ALA A 246 10.29 2.47 22.48
CA ALA A 246 11.27 3.37 23.09
C ALA A 246 10.75 4.10 24.34
N ASN A 247 9.43 4.10 24.59
CA ASN A 247 8.80 4.80 25.71
C ASN A 247 7.97 3.83 26.58
N PRO A 248 8.56 3.20 27.60
CA PRO A 248 7.88 2.20 28.43
C PRO A 248 6.54 2.66 29.05
N PRO A 249 6.38 3.92 29.51
CA PRO A 249 5.08 4.40 30.00
C PRO A 249 3.99 4.42 28.93
N ILE A 250 4.35 4.72 27.67
CA ILE A 250 3.40 4.72 26.54
C ILE A 250 2.96 3.29 26.25
N LEU A 251 3.92 2.36 26.17
CA LEU A 251 3.64 0.94 25.95
C LEU A 251 2.76 0.36 27.05
N GLN A 252 3.08 0.63 28.33
CA GLN A 252 2.30 0.12 29.46
C GLN A 252 0.85 0.62 29.42
N ARG A 253 0.65 1.92 29.17
CA ARG A 253 -0.69 2.50 29.09
C ARG A 253 -1.49 1.94 27.91
N LEU A 254 -0.86 1.75 26.75
CA LEU A 254 -1.51 1.12 25.59
C LEU A 254 -1.88 -0.33 25.90
N HIS A 255 -0.97 -1.08 26.53
CA HIS A 255 -1.22 -2.47 26.89
C HIS A 255 -2.42 -2.62 27.83
N LEU A 256 -2.53 -1.75 28.85
CA LEU A 256 -3.68 -1.73 29.75
C LEU A 256 -5.00 -1.47 29.01
N GLU A 257 -5.05 -0.44 28.15
CA GLU A 257 -6.27 -0.14 27.37
C GLU A 257 -6.69 -1.32 26.46
N LEU A 258 -5.72 -1.99 25.83
CA LEU A 258 -5.99 -3.17 25.00
C LEU A 258 -6.40 -4.40 25.83
N GLN A 259 -5.80 -4.59 27.01
CA GLN A 259 -6.12 -5.69 27.91
C GLN A 259 -7.53 -5.56 28.48
N ASP A 260 -7.94 -4.34 28.85
CA ASP A 260 -9.29 -4.04 29.34
C ASP A 260 -10.33 -4.35 28.26
N LEU A 261 -10.05 -4.01 27.00
CA LEU A 261 -10.93 -4.36 25.88
C LEU A 261 -11.07 -5.88 25.71
N VAL A 262 -9.95 -6.60 25.69
CA VAL A 262 -9.95 -8.05 25.47
C VAL A 262 -10.62 -8.79 26.63
N SER A 263 -10.41 -8.32 27.87
CA SER A 263 -10.99 -8.94 29.07
C SER A 263 -12.48 -8.61 29.23
N GLY A 264 -12.95 -7.51 28.64
CA GLY A 264 -14.36 -7.11 28.62
C GLY A 264 -15.22 -7.79 27.55
N LEU A 265 -14.62 -8.59 26.66
CA LEU A 265 -15.31 -9.23 25.54
C LEU A 265 -15.10 -10.74 25.55
N ASP A 266 -16.20 -11.51 25.43
CA ASP A 266 -16.15 -12.96 25.24
C ASP A 266 -15.81 -13.39 23.79
N ARG A 267 -15.35 -12.45 22.97
CA ARG A 267 -15.01 -12.64 21.55
C ARG A 267 -13.74 -11.91 21.18
N VAL A 268 -13.15 -12.27 20.04
CA VAL A 268 -12.07 -11.49 19.43
C VAL A 268 -12.61 -10.07 19.13
N PRO A 269 -11.91 -9.01 19.56
CA PRO A 269 -12.32 -7.65 19.26
C PRO A 269 -12.32 -7.39 17.75
N THR A 270 -13.33 -6.68 17.26
CA THR A 270 -13.42 -6.28 15.85
C THR A 270 -12.82 -4.90 15.65
N TRP A 271 -12.62 -4.50 14.40
CA TRP A 271 -12.16 -3.17 14.02
C TRP A 271 -12.99 -2.06 14.68
N THR A 272 -14.31 -2.23 14.76
CA THR A 272 -15.21 -1.25 15.40
C THR A 272 -15.02 -1.13 16.90
N ASP A 273 -14.44 -2.15 17.54
CA ASP A 273 -14.09 -2.09 18.96
C ASP A 273 -12.79 -1.30 19.15
N TYR A 274 -11.77 -1.58 18.33
CA TYR A 274 -10.51 -0.83 18.33
C TYR A 274 -10.69 0.66 17.98
N GLU A 275 -11.60 1.00 17.06
CA GLU A 275 -11.91 2.39 16.67
C GLU A 275 -12.42 3.24 17.84
N LYS A 276 -12.98 2.61 18.90
CA LYS A 276 -13.50 3.31 20.08
C LYS A 276 -12.44 3.61 21.13
N LEU A 277 -11.25 3.02 21.02
CA LEU A 277 -10.19 3.17 22.01
C LEU A 277 -9.53 4.55 21.88
N PRO A 278 -9.69 5.45 22.86
CA PRO A 278 -9.20 6.82 22.75
C PRO A 278 -7.68 6.90 22.76
N TYR A 279 -6.98 6.08 23.54
CA TYR A 279 -5.53 6.15 23.63
C TYR A 279 -4.85 5.49 22.42
N LEU A 280 -5.35 4.36 21.93
CA LEU A 280 -4.93 3.79 20.65
C LEU A 280 -5.13 4.79 19.50
N SER A 281 -6.29 5.46 19.44
CA SER A 281 -6.56 6.50 18.44
C SER A 281 -5.58 7.67 18.55
N ALA A 282 -5.25 8.11 19.77
CA ALA A 282 -4.24 9.14 20.00
C ALA A 282 -2.85 8.70 19.53
N ILE A 283 -2.46 7.45 19.77
CA ILE A 283 -1.19 6.88 19.31
C ILE A 283 -1.12 6.83 17.78
N VAL A 284 -2.19 6.40 17.10
CA VAL A 284 -2.24 6.38 15.63
C VAL A 284 -2.10 7.80 15.06
N ASN A 285 -2.82 8.77 15.63
CA ASN A 285 -2.72 10.17 15.22
C ASN A 285 -1.32 10.75 15.45
N GLU A 286 -0.70 10.43 16.58
CA GLU A 286 0.66 10.89 16.90
C GLU A 286 1.71 10.20 16.02
N GLY A 287 1.55 8.91 15.73
CA GLY A 287 2.35 8.19 14.77
C GLY A 287 2.30 8.84 13.39
N LEU A 288 1.10 9.19 12.90
CA LEU A 288 0.91 9.94 11.66
C LEU A 288 1.53 11.34 11.70
N ARG A 289 1.47 12.03 12.85
CA ARG A 289 2.13 13.34 13.04
C ARG A 289 3.64 13.21 12.94
N LEU A 290 4.23 12.17 13.53
CA LEU A 290 5.67 11.90 13.53
C LEU A 290 6.17 11.33 12.20
N ASN A 291 5.28 10.78 11.37
CA ASN A 291 5.59 10.17 10.08
C ASN A 291 6.13 11.13 9.00
N HIS A 292 6.16 12.45 9.27
CA HIS A 292 6.71 13.45 8.35
C HIS A 292 8.24 13.40 8.34
N GLY A 293 8.81 12.34 7.76
CA GLY A 293 10.22 12.20 7.49
C GLY A 293 10.50 12.24 5.99
N ASP A 294 10.59 13.44 5.40
CA ASP A 294 11.15 13.59 4.05
C ASP A 294 11.88 14.93 3.78
N GLU A 295 12.35 15.64 4.82
CA GLU A 295 13.23 16.81 4.59
C GLU A 295 14.58 16.79 5.32
N SER A 296 14.86 15.83 6.19
CA SER A 296 16.23 15.69 6.74
C SER A 296 16.46 14.35 7.40
N SER A 297 17.61 13.76 7.12
CA SER A 297 18.27 12.66 7.85
C SER A 297 18.09 11.27 7.26
N SER A 298 19.05 10.91 6.39
CA SER A 298 19.77 9.66 6.47
C SER A 298 19.80 9.12 7.92
N CYS A 299 19.17 7.97 8.18
CA CYS A 299 19.50 7.18 9.36
C CYS A 299 19.85 5.75 8.90
N PRO A 300 21.14 5.37 8.94
CA PRO A 300 21.62 4.08 8.49
C PRO A 300 21.25 2.99 9.51
N TYR A 301 20.88 1.81 9.00
CA TYR A 301 20.92 0.50 9.66
C TYR A 301 21.02 0.49 11.19
N LEU A 302 19.91 0.21 11.88
CA LEU A 302 19.92 -0.13 13.32
C LEU A 302 19.39 -1.55 13.52
N THR A 303 20.32 -2.50 13.52
CA THR A 303 20.16 -3.84 14.08
C THR A 303 20.17 -3.70 15.61
N ILE A 304 19.06 -4.06 16.26
CA ILE A 304 18.96 -4.03 17.72
C ILE A 304 19.74 -5.25 18.27
N TYR A 305 20.94 -5.02 18.77
CA TYR A 305 21.60 -5.93 19.72
C TYR A 305 21.02 -5.66 21.11
N HIS A 306 20.29 -6.62 21.65
CA HIS A 306 19.94 -6.62 23.07
C HIS A 306 21.20 -6.99 23.87
N SER A 307 21.68 -6.09 24.72
CA SER A 307 22.59 -6.41 25.81
C SER A 307 21.78 -6.45 27.10
N THR A 308 22.00 -7.53 27.85
CA THR A 308 21.48 -7.85 29.17
C THR A 308 21.97 -6.82 30.20
N ILE A 309 21.09 -6.40 31.12
CA ILE A 309 21.21 -6.41 32.59
C ILE A 309 19.80 -6.16 33.14
#